data_AF-A0AA40B5V5-F1
#
_entry.id   AF-A0AA40B5V5-F1
#
_cell.length_a   1.000
_cell.length_b   1.000
_cell.length_c   1.000
_cell.angle_alpha   90.00
_cell.angle_beta   90.00
_cell.angle_gamma   90.00
#
_symmetry.space_group_name_H-M   'P 1'
#
loop_
_entity.id
_entity.type
_entity.pdbx_description
1 polymer ?
#
loop_
_entity_poly.entity_id
_entity_poly.type
_entity_poly.pdbx_seq_one_letter_code
_entity_poly.pdbx_strand_id
1 'polypeptide(L)'
;MAFPRPGAPSFKHEKSFLDPDFDMFDWHPHFLSCARFFLDHAQFEGPVQNLAAFLNIQLPFQKAATAVYHAALVSSSLSVHGEPPSGGSGGMGAPAGGSTYPPSSVTTLAPYVRRLVATGFDFPAVMHSFFGDDWRAGVGPLHQQERRNYLFAAKSDNWLRVKTSYDMGESETIPFIRPLQGVSEEEISSAEAAWSEWLAMQDWMLGPRAPEAEGGDASGGASNRRSNGTAGLGRMGNGKAYGGGGRVNIKKEEN
;
A
#
# COMPACT_ATOMS: atom_id res chain seq x y z
N MET A 1 -26.92 27.74 -39.69
CA MET A 1 -26.65 28.27 -38.33
C MET A 1 -27.09 27.21 -37.34
N ALA A 2 -26.15 26.49 -36.73
CA ALA A 2 -26.43 25.43 -35.76
C ALA A 2 -26.21 25.99 -34.36
N PHE A 3 -27.23 25.91 -33.50
CA PHE A 3 -27.14 26.31 -32.10
C PHE A 3 -26.36 25.26 -31.29
N PRO A 4 -25.49 25.67 -30.36
CA PRO A 4 -24.78 24.72 -29.51
C PRO A 4 -25.71 24.17 -28.41
N ARG A 5 -25.68 22.85 -28.20
CA ARG A 5 -26.32 22.17 -27.05
C ARG A 5 -25.60 22.53 -25.75
N PRO A 6 -26.28 22.96 -24.69
CA PRO A 6 -25.70 23.07 -23.36
C PRO A 6 -25.79 21.72 -22.63
N GLY A 7 -24.71 21.33 -21.93
CA GLY A 7 -24.76 20.25 -20.95
C GLY A 7 -23.84 19.04 -21.17
N ALA A 8 -22.64 19.22 -21.72
CA ALA A 8 -21.59 18.25 -21.45
C ALA A 8 -21.15 18.41 -19.98
N PRO A 9 -21.08 17.34 -19.17
CA PRO A 9 -20.47 17.43 -17.86
C PRO A 9 -19.02 17.87 -18.06
N SER A 10 -18.70 19.05 -17.54
CA SER A 10 -17.32 19.48 -17.40
C SER A 10 -16.66 18.48 -16.48
N PHE A 11 -15.85 17.59 -17.05
CA PHE A 11 -14.82 16.90 -16.31
C PHE A 11 -13.90 17.99 -15.78
N LYS A 12 -14.23 18.50 -14.60
CA LYS A 12 -13.25 19.19 -13.77
C LYS A 12 -12.10 18.20 -13.67
N HIS A 13 -10.92 18.64 -14.07
CA HIS A 13 -9.68 17.94 -13.76
C HIS A 13 -9.64 17.88 -12.23
N GLU A 14 -10.22 16.81 -11.69
CA GLU A 14 -10.16 16.50 -10.27
C GLU A 14 -8.70 16.19 -9.96
N LYS A 15 -8.28 16.73 -8.82
CA LYS A 15 -6.89 16.88 -8.41
C LYS A 15 -6.19 15.54 -8.51
N SER A 16 -5.01 15.53 -9.12
CA SER A 16 -4.15 14.35 -9.09
C SER A 16 -3.96 13.85 -7.65
N PHE A 17 -3.71 12.55 -7.48
CA PHE A 17 -3.26 11.97 -6.20
C PHE A 17 -2.01 12.66 -5.62
N LEU A 18 -1.29 13.38 -6.47
CA LEU A 18 -0.22 14.29 -6.09
C LEU A 18 -0.83 15.66 -5.79
N ASP A 19 -0.39 16.25 -4.68
CA ASP A 19 -0.67 17.65 -4.36
C ASP A 19 -0.47 18.50 -5.62
N PRO A 20 -1.44 19.32 -6.07
CA PRO A 20 -1.33 20.11 -7.31
C PRO A 20 -0.06 20.96 -7.40
N ASP A 21 0.61 21.19 -6.27
CA ASP A 21 1.86 21.94 -6.15
C ASP A 21 3.13 21.05 -6.10
N PHE A 22 3.01 19.73 -6.33
CA PHE A 22 4.16 18.82 -6.35
C PHE A 22 4.99 18.98 -7.64
N ASP A 23 6.15 19.63 -7.53
CA ASP A 23 7.15 19.66 -8.60
C ASP A 23 8.26 18.62 -8.33
N MET A 24 8.37 17.66 -9.25
CA MET A 24 9.40 16.60 -9.22
C MET A 24 10.82 17.16 -9.26
N PHE A 25 11.07 18.24 -10.01
CA PHE A 25 12.41 18.79 -10.19
C PHE A 25 12.88 19.57 -8.96
N ASP A 26 11.97 20.26 -8.27
CA ASP A 26 12.26 20.93 -7.00
C ASP A 26 12.41 19.92 -5.85
N TRP A 27 11.60 18.86 -5.86
CA TRP A 27 11.63 17.80 -4.85
C TRP A 27 12.91 16.96 -4.88
N HIS A 28 13.38 16.59 -6.08
CA HIS A 28 14.43 15.58 -6.23
C HIS A 28 15.77 15.92 -5.55
N PRO A 29 16.29 17.17 -5.59
CA PRO A 29 17.48 17.56 -4.84
C PRO A 29 17.38 17.30 -3.34
N HIS A 30 16.23 17.61 -2.72
CA HIS A 30 16.00 17.36 -1.30
C HIS A 30 15.91 15.85 -1.01
N PHE A 31 15.27 15.08 -1.89
CA PHE A 31 15.25 13.63 -1.77
C PHE A 31 16.66 13.03 -1.84
N LEU A 32 17.52 13.50 -2.74
CA LEU A 32 18.91 13.06 -2.82
C LEU A 32 19.71 13.45 -1.58
N SER A 33 19.47 14.64 -1.02
CA SER A 33 20.07 15.06 0.26
C SER A 33 19.73 14.07 1.38
N CYS A 34 18.45 13.70 1.51
CA CYS A 34 17.99 12.69 2.47
C CYS A 34 18.64 11.33 2.24
N ALA A 35 18.75 10.90 0.97
CA ALA A 35 19.33 9.60 0.63
C ALA A 35 20.82 9.54 0.98
N ARG A 36 21.58 10.60 0.66
CA ARG A 36 22.99 10.71 1.03
C ARG A 36 23.16 10.76 2.54
N PHE A 37 22.40 11.58 3.25
CA PHE A 37 22.47 11.63 4.72
C PHE A 37 22.21 10.26 5.35
N PHE A 38 21.17 9.55 4.88
CA PHE A 38 20.85 8.22 5.39
C PHE A 38 21.98 7.21 5.14
N LEU A 39 22.55 7.22 3.93
CA LEU A 39 23.59 6.29 3.51
C LEU A 39 24.97 6.61 4.09
N ASP A 40 25.33 7.87 4.20
CA ASP A 40 26.69 8.26 4.59
C ASP A 40 26.81 8.44 6.10
N HIS A 41 25.71 8.73 6.79
CA HIS A 41 25.71 9.08 8.21
C HIS A 41 24.69 8.29 9.04
N ALA A 42 23.39 8.45 8.78
CA ALA A 42 22.36 8.00 9.72
C ALA A 42 22.39 6.49 9.99
N GLN A 43 22.63 5.66 8.96
CA GLN A 43 22.67 4.21 9.14
C GLN A 43 23.79 3.72 10.08
N PHE A 44 24.79 4.57 10.37
CA PHE A 44 25.88 4.24 11.28
C PHE A 44 25.64 4.75 12.71
N GLU A 45 24.60 5.56 12.93
CA GLU A 45 24.28 6.10 14.24
C GLU A 45 23.60 5.07 15.14
N GLY A 46 24.05 4.98 16.39
CA GLY A 46 23.53 4.02 17.37
C GLY A 46 22.01 4.05 17.54
N PRO A 47 21.36 5.24 17.70
CA PRO A 47 19.91 5.34 17.78
C PRO A 47 19.17 4.76 16.56
N VAL A 48 19.69 4.99 15.35
CA VAL A 48 19.08 4.49 14.10
C VAL A 48 19.24 2.98 13.99
N GLN A 49 20.41 2.43 14.33
CA GLN A 49 20.65 0.98 14.37
C GLN A 49 19.76 0.27 15.38
N ASN A 50 19.64 0.83 16.59
CA ASN A 50 18.78 0.28 17.64
C ASN A 50 17.31 0.28 17.21
N LEU A 51 16.84 1.37 16.61
CA LEU A 51 15.46 1.43 16.12
C LEU A 51 15.25 0.47 14.93
N ALA A 52 16.17 0.41 13.98
CA ALA A 52 16.07 -0.51 12.84
C ALA A 52 16.01 -1.98 13.29
N ALA A 53 16.87 -2.38 14.24
CA ALA A 53 16.84 -3.70 14.84
C ALA A 53 15.50 -3.96 15.57
N PHE A 54 15.02 -3.00 16.36
CA PHE A 54 13.75 -3.11 17.07
C PHE A 54 12.55 -3.24 16.12
N LEU A 55 12.59 -2.55 14.98
CA LEU A 55 11.55 -2.59 13.96
C LEU A 55 11.71 -3.73 12.95
N ASN A 56 12.69 -4.61 13.14
CA ASN A 56 13.04 -5.70 12.25
C ASN A 56 13.18 -5.26 10.78
N ILE A 57 14.01 -4.24 10.57
CA ILE A 57 14.41 -3.78 9.24
C ILE A 57 15.93 -3.65 9.20
N GLN A 58 16.55 -4.22 8.17
CA GLN A 58 17.98 -4.13 7.95
C GLN A 58 18.32 -2.79 7.31
N LEU A 59 19.38 -2.18 7.81
CA LEU A 59 20.00 -1.01 7.22
C LEU A 59 20.83 -1.39 5.97
N PRO A 60 21.08 -0.45 5.05
CA PRO A 60 21.76 -0.76 3.79
C PRO A 60 23.13 -1.45 3.97
N PHE A 61 23.93 -1.01 4.93
CA PHE A 61 25.23 -1.62 5.24
C PHE A 61 25.10 -3.07 5.72
N GLN A 62 24.01 -3.42 6.42
CA GLN A 62 23.74 -4.77 6.90
C GLN A 62 23.32 -5.70 5.75
N LYS A 63 22.56 -5.17 4.78
CA LYS A 63 22.17 -5.92 3.57
C LYS A 63 23.39 -6.27 2.72
N ALA A 64 24.33 -5.33 2.55
CA ALA A 64 25.58 -5.58 1.83
C ALA A 64 26.42 -6.69 2.49
N ALA A 65 26.59 -6.64 3.81
CA ALA A 65 27.32 -7.67 4.55
C ALA A 65 26.66 -9.05 4.45
N THR A 66 25.33 -9.09 4.55
CA THR A 66 24.55 -10.33 4.43
C THR A 66 24.67 -10.93 3.03
N ALA A 67 24.59 -10.13 1.97
CA ALA A 67 24.75 -10.60 0.60
C ALA A 67 26.14 -11.23 0.35
N VAL A 68 27.21 -10.62 0.87
CA VAL A 68 28.57 -11.17 0.78
C VAL A 68 28.67 -12.51 1.51
N TYR A 69 28.10 -12.61 2.71
CA TYR A 69 28.10 -13.84 3.48
C TYR A 69 27.34 -14.97 2.77
N HIS A 70 26.14 -14.68 2.25
CA HIS A 70 25.35 -15.66 1.49
C HIS A 70 26.05 -16.11 0.21
N ALA A 71 26.70 -15.19 -0.52
CA ALA A 71 27.48 -15.54 -1.70
C ALA A 71 28.63 -16.49 -1.35
N ALA A 72 29.36 -16.23 -0.27
CA ALA A 72 30.46 -17.09 0.19
C ALA A 72 30.00 -18.50 0.57
N LEU A 73 28.83 -18.63 1.23
CA LEU A 73 28.25 -19.93 1.59
C LEU A 73 27.81 -20.74 0.36
N VAL A 74 27.18 -20.11 -0.63
CA VAL A 74 26.77 -20.78 -1.88
C VAL A 74 27.99 -21.21 -2.71
N SER A 75 29.03 -20.38 -2.80
CA SER A 75 30.29 -20.77 -3.44
C SER A 75 30.99 -21.94 -2.73
N SER A 76 30.89 -22.00 -1.40
CA SER A 76 31.43 -23.12 -0.62
C SER A 76 30.62 -24.41 -0.79
N SER A 77 29.31 -24.30 -0.98
CA SER A 77 28.39 -25.43 -1.23
C SER A 77 28.59 -26.10 -2.61
N LEU A 78 29.16 -25.40 -3.59
CA LEU A 78 29.42 -25.94 -4.94
C LEU A 78 30.78 -26.65 -5.06
N SER A 79 31.57 -26.70 -3.99
CA SER A 79 32.89 -27.37 -3.98
C SER A 79 32.86 -28.83 -3.53
N VAL A 80 31.68 -29.42 -3.33
CA VAL A 80 31.51 -30.84 -2.97
C VAL A 80 31.14 -31.62 -4.24
N HIS A 81 32.13 -31.95 -5.07
CA HIS A 81 32.24 -33.14 -5.92
C HIS A 81 33.35 -32.90 -6.96
N GLY A 82 34.58 -33.28 -6.60
CA GLY A 82 35.75 -33.19 -7.47
C GLY A 82 36.66 -34.40 -7.27
N GLU A 83 36.34 -35.48 -7.99
CA GLU A 83 37.23 -36.59 -8.29
C GLU A 83 38.46 -36.10 -9.08
N PRO A 84 39.68 -36.63 -8.90
CA PRO A 84 40.85 -36.13 -9.62
C PRO A 84 41.01 -36.83 -10.98
N PRO A 85 41.22 -36.10 -12.10
CA PRO A 85 41.86 -36.67 -13.25
C PRO A 85 43.29 -36.15 -13.38
N SER A 86 44.22 -37.11 -13.41
CA SER A 86 45.61 -36.93 -13.82
C SER A 86 45.71 -36.49 -15.28
N GLY A 87 46.63 -35.56 -15.57
CA GLY A 87 47.35 -35.46 -16.85
C GLY A 87 46.68 -34.64 -17.96
N GLY A 88 47.28 -33.49 -18.30
CA GLY A 88 46.94 -32.75 -19.52
C GLY A 88 47.65 -31.41 -19.63
N SER A 89 48.63 -31.33 -20.52
CA SER A 89 49.48 -30.18 -20.84
C SER A 89 48.75 -28.96 -21.41
N GLY A 90 49.17 -27.78 -20.95
CA GLY A 90 49.41 -26.57 -21.77
C GLY A 90 48.23 -25.99 -22.56
N GLY A 91 47.56 -24.99 -21.98
CA GLY A 91 46.76 -24.03 -22.73
C GLY A 91 46.63 -22.72 -21.94
N MET A 92 47.26 -21.65 -22.43
CA MET A 92 47.00 -20.28 -21.97
C MET A 92 45.55 -19.91 -22.30
N GLY A 93 44.61 -20.28 -21.41
CA GLY A 93 43.28 -19.70 -21.36
C GLY A 93 43.35 -18.43 -20.54
N ALA A 94 43.17 -17.28 -21.18
CA ALA A 94 43.03 -16.00 -20.52
C ALA A 94 41.98 -16.08 -19.40
N PRO A 95 42.15 -15.34 -18.28
CA PRO A 95 41.04 -15.17 -17.36
C PRO A 95 40.02 -14.32 -18.10
N ALA A 96 38.93 -14.94 -18.55
CA ALA A 96 37.70 -14.22 -18.84
C ALA A 96 37.22 -13.66 -17.49
N GLY A 97 37.79 -12.52 -17.10
CA GLY A 97 37.30 -11.67 -16.03
C GLY A 97 35.96 -11.13 -16.47
N GLY A 98 34.92 -11.97 -16.38
CA GLY A 98 33.57 -11.51 -16.23
C GLY A 98 33.57 -10.69 -14.95
N SER A 99 33.72 -9.38 -15.10
CA SER A 99 33.46 -8.43 -14.03
C SER A 99 31.99 -8.58 -13.69
N THR A 100 31.68 -9.54 -12.82
CA THR A 100 30.43 -9.57 -12.08
C THR A 100 30.54 -8.40 -11.11
N TYR A 101 30.34 -7.19 -11.62
CA TYR A 101 30.01 -6.07 -10.76
C TYR A 101 28.85 -6.57 -9.91
N PRO A 102 28.96 -6.57 -8.56
CA PRO A 102 27.81 -6.85 -7.74
C PRO A 102 26.70 -5.92 -8.21
N PRO A 103 25.45 -6.40 -8.38
CA PRO A 103 24.36 -5.52 -8.77
C PRO A 103 24.38 -4.35 -7.82
N SER A 104 24.58 -3.14 -8.34
CA SER A 104 24.51 -1.91 -7.58
C SER A 104 23.13 -1.88 -6.95
N SER A 105 23.05 -2.22 -5.66
CA SER A 105 21.81 -2.24 -4.91
C SER A 105 21.37 -0.79 -4.76
N VAL A 106 20.46 -0.35 -5.64
CA VAL A 106 19.80 0.93 -5.51
C VAL A 106 19.04 0.89 -4.18
N THR A 107 19.57 1.57 -3.18
CA THR A 107 18.91 1.67 -1.87
C THR A 107 17.78 2.67 -1.99
N THR A 108 16.55 2.22 -1.77
CA THR A 108 15.37 3.09 -1.71
C THR A 108 15.08 3.47 -0.26
N LEU A 109 14.60 4.70 -0.02
CA LEU A 109 14.21 5.17 1.31
C LEU A 109 12.79 4.71 1.71
N ALA A 110 11.96 4.35 0.72
CA ALA A 110 10.56 3.97 0.92
C ALA A 110 10.34 2.83 1.94
N PRO A 111 11.15 1.74 1.99
CA PRO A 111 10.99 0.70 3.01
C PRO A 111 11.12 1.24 4.44
N TYR A 112 12.05 2.16 4.67
CA TYR A 112 12.26 2.74 6.00
C TYR A 112 11.09 3.65 6.40
N VAL A 113 10.64 4.52 5.51
CA VAL A 113 9.44 5.36 5.73
C VAL A 113 8.22 4.48 6.04
N ARG A 114 8.02 3.43 5.24
CA ARG A 114 6.92 2.47 5.41
C ARG A 114 6.95 1.75 6.75
N ARG A 115 8.13 1.33 7.20
CA ARG A 115 8.29 0.68 8.51
C ARG A 115 7.98 1.64 9.64
N LEU A 116 8.51 2.86 9.57
CA LEU A 116 8.29 3.90 10.59
C LEU A 116 6.81 4.27 10.70
N VAL A 117 6.11 4.46 9.58
CA VAL A 117 4.67 4.78 9.57
C VAL A 117 3.84 3.66 10.20
N ALA A 118 3.99 2.42 9.73
CA ALA A 118 3.17 1.30 10.21
C ALA A 118 3.39 0.98 11.70
N THR A 119 4.59 1.25 12.21
CA THR A 119 4.97 1.01 13.61
C THR A 119 4.77 2.24 14.51
N GLY A 120 4.36 3.38 13.94
CA GLY A 120 4.09 4.63 14.66
C GLY A 120 5.33 5.37 15.17
N PHE A 121 6.47 5.21 14.49
CA PHE A 121 7.73 5.91 14.74
C PHE A 121 8.03 7.00 13.71
N ASP A 122 7.02 7.49 13.00
CA ASP A 122 7.13 8.49 11.94
C ASP A 122 7.00 9.94 12.45
N PHE A 123 7.39 10.21 13.69
CA PHE A 123 7.35 11.54 14.29
C PHE A 123 8.61 12.37 13.93
N PRO A 124 8.54 13.72 13.98
CA PRO A 124 9.58 14.59 13.41
C PRO A 124 11.02 14.31 13.85
N ALA A 125 11.24 13.97 15.11
CA ALA A 125 12.58 13.68 15.63
C ALA A 125 13.20 12.40 15.04
N VAL A 126 12.41 11.34 14.84
CA VAL A 126 12.90 10.11 14.19
C VAL A 126 13.09 10.32 12.69
N MET A 127 12.16 11.02 12.04
CA MET A 127 12.30 11.36 10.62
C MET A 127 13.57 12.17 10.35
N HIS A 128 13.86 13.15 11.21
CA HIS A 128 15.12 13.90 11.17
C HIS A 128 16.34 13.01 11.43
N SER A 129 16.28 12.12 12.43
CA SER A 129 17.39 11.20 12.74
C SER A 129 17.74 10.27 11.57
N PHE A 130 16.75 9.85 10.78
CA PHE A 130 16.97 8.99 9.61
C PHE A 130 17.37 9.78 8.36
N PHE A 131 16.76 10.94 8.11
CA PHE A 131 16.79 11.57 6.78
C PHE A 131 17.39 12.99 6.78
N GLY A 132 17.81 13.51 7.93
CA GLY A 132 18.48 14.80 8.05
C GLY A 132 17.52 15.99 8.02
N ASP A 133 18.06 17.20 7.89
CA ASP A 133 17.30 18.46 7.96
C ASP A 133 16.29 18.62 6.81
N ASP A 134 16.65 18.13 5.62
CA ASP A 134 15.83 18.22 4.40
C ASP A 134 14.64 17.25 4.39
N TRP A 135 14.43 16.43 5.43
CA TRP A 135 13.47 15.33 5.39
C TRP A 135 12.06 15.77 5.00
N ARG A 136 11.63 16.97 5.43
CA ARG A 136 10.29 17.50 5.13
C ARG A 136 10.08 17.73 3.64
N ALA A 137 11.08 18.28 2.95
CA ALA A 137 11.02 18.50 1.51
C ALA A 137 11.36 17.22 0.74
N GLY A 138 12.32 16.42 1.22
CA GLY A 138 12.81 15.23 0.51
C GLY A 138 11.94 13.98 0.71
N VAL A 139 11.78 13.47 1.92
CA VAL A 139 10.95 12.26 2.15
C VAL A 139 9.52 12.59 2.58
N GLY A 140 9.21 13.85 2.87
CA GLY A 140 7.87 14.29 3.30
C GLY A 140 6.74 13.82 2.38
N PRO A 141 6.84 13.96 1.04
CA PRO A 141 5.81 13.45 0.14
C PRO A 141 5.61 11.93 0.24
N LEU A 142 6.69 11.16 0.38
CA LEU A 142 6.62 9.70 0.59
C LEU A 142 5.98 9.36 1.94
N HIS A 143 6.33 10.10 2.98
CA HIS A 143 5.79 9.95 4.33
C HIS A 143 4.28 10.20 4.36
N GLN A 144 3.82 11.29 3.76
CA GLN A 144 2.39 11.63 3.67
C GLN A 144 1.63 10.59 2.84
N GLN A 145 2.17 10.17 1.70
CA GLN A 145 1.55 9.16 0.86
C GLN A 145 1.42 7.83 1.61
N GLU A 146 2.45 7.43 2.34
CA GLU A 146 2.44 6.17 3.08
C GLU A 146 1.47 6.18 4.27
N ARG A 147 1.31 7.33 4.95
CA ARG A 147 0.26 7.49 5.97
C ARG A 147 -1.14 7.32 5.39
N ARG A 148 -1.42 7.91 4.22
CA ARG A 148 -2.69 7.69 3.49
C ARG A 148 -2.87 6.22 3.11
N ASN A 149 -1.83 5.58 2.56
CA ASN A 149 -1.87 4.17 2.21
C ASN A 149 -2.19 3.28 3.42
N TYR A 150 -1.62 3.60 4.59
CA TYR A 150 -1.87 2.86 5.81
C TYR A 150 -3.31 3.02 6.31
N LEU A 151 -3.90 4.22 6.20
CA LEU A 151 -5.33 4.44 6.47
C LEU A 151 -6.20 3.61 5.53
N PHE A 152 -5.83 3.52 4.24
CA PHE A 152 -6.57 2.74 3.24
C PHE A 152 -6.50 1.24 3.54
N ALA A 153 -5.31 0.75 3.88
CA ALA A 153 -5.12 -0.64 4.27
C ALA A 153 -5.98 -0.96 5.51
N ALA A 154 -5.91 -0.12 6.55
CA ALA A 154 -6.66 -0.30 7.78
C ALA A 154 -8.19 -0.23 7.58
N LYS A 155 -8.67 0.56 6.60
CA LYS A 155 -10.10 0.67 6.27
C LYS A 155 -10.61 -0.50 5.41
N SER A 156 -9.76 -1.13 4.62
CA SER A 156 -10.16 -2.09 3.58
C SER A 156 -10.06 -3.56 3.97
N ASP A 157 -9.16 -3.92 4.89
CA ASP A 157 -8.95 -5.31 5.30
C ASP A 157 -8.78 -5.42 6.83
N ASN A 158 -8.71 -6.64 7.34
CA ASN A 158 -8.51 -6.92 8.75
C ASN A 158 -7.05 -6.75 9.18
N TRP A 159 -6.84 -6.64 10.49
CA TRP A 159 -5.53 -6.40 11.11
C TRP A 159 -4.43 -7.35 10.62
N LEU A 160 -4.71 -8.66 10.47
CA LEU A 160 -3.67 -9.63 10.07
C LEU A 160 -3.22 -9.41 8.63
N ARG A 161 -4.16 -9.11 7.73
CA ARG A 161 -3.87 -8.85 6.31
C ARG A 161 -3.13 -7.52 6.13
N VAL A 162 -3.54 -6.49 6.86
CA VAL A 162 -2.82 -5.22 6.92
C VAL A 162 -1.42 -5.43 7.47
N LYS A 163 -1.24 -6.17 8.56
CA LYS A 163 0.10 -6.47 9.09
C LYS A 163 0.99 -7.13 8.03
N THR A 164 0.51 -8.18 7.37
CA THR A 164 1.28 -8.91 6.35
C THR A 164 1.61 -8.05 5.12
N SER A 165 0.76 -7.08 4.75
CA SER A 165 1.06 -6.19 3.61
C SER A 165 2.25 -5.27 3.88
N TYR A 166 2.72 -5.16 5.12
CA TYR A 166 3.88 -4.37 5.54
C TYR A 166 5.14 -5.19 5.79
N ASP A 167 5.14 -6.49 5.48
CA ASP A 167 6.38 -7.29 5.46
C ASP A 167 7.26 -6.88 4.26
N MET A 168 8.59 -6.84 4.45
CA MET A 168 9.56 -6.30 3.45
C MET A 168 10.52 -7.35 2.88
N GLY A 169 10.32 -8.60 3.26
CA GLY A 169 11.12 -9.75 2.87
C GLY A 169 10.84 -10.93 3.80
N GLU A 170 11.38 -12.10 3.48
CA GLU A 170 11.17 -13.33 4.27
C GLU A 170 11.69 -13.19 5.71
N SER A 171 12.78 -12.44 5.92
CA SER A 171 13.37 -12.19 7.24
C SER A 171 12.97 -10.84 7.85
N GLU A 172 12.52 -9.89 7.04
CA GLU A 172 12.14 -8.52 7.45
C GLU A 172 10.61 -8.41 7.64
N THR A 173 10.06 -9.26 8.51
CA THR A 173 8.64 -9.20 8.90
C THR A 173 8.37 -8.05 9.87
N ILE A 174 7.22 -7.40 9.75
CA ILE A 174 6.84 -6.33 10.67
C ILE A 174 6.56 -6.91 12.07
N PRO A 175 7.16 -6.39 13.15
CA PRO A 175 6.96 -6.96 14.49
C PRO A 175 5.54 -6.66 15.00
N PHE A 176 5.04 -5.46 14.77
CA PHE A 176 3.70 -5.01 15.17
C PHE A 176 3.26 -3.84 14.29
N ILE A 177 1.96 -3.53 14.29
CA ILE A 177 1.41 -2.32 13.67
C ILE A 177 0.67 -1.48 14.72
N ARG A 178 0.66 -0.16 14.56
CA ARG A 178 -0.02 0.77 15.47
C ARG A 178 -0.99 1.67 14.72
N PRO A 179 -2.13 2.08 15.31
CA PRO A 179 -2.91 3.17 14.76
C PRO A 179 -2.04 4.42 14.57
N LEU A 180 -2.25 5.16 13.47
CA LEU A 180 -1.49 6.39 13.23
C LEU A 180 -1.66 7.38 14.38
N GLN A 181 -0.57 8.02 14.74
CA GLN A 181 -0.54 9.05 15.79
C GLN A 181 -0.58 10.44 15.15
N GLY A 182 -1.20 11.38 15.85
CA GLY A 182 -1.24 12.79 15.43
C GLY A 182 -1.95 13.04 14.10
N VAL A 183 -2.92 12.18 13.74
CA VAL A 183 -3.71 12.36 12.52
C VAL A 183 -4.64 13.55 12.70
N SER A 184 -4.55 14.54 11.81
CA SER A 184 -5.45 15.69 11.80
C SER A 184 -6.79 15.34 11.13
N GLU A 185 -7.85 16.08 11.45
CA GLU A 185 -9.14 15.91 10.79
C GLU A 185 -9.06 16.19 9.28
N GLU A 186 -8.18 17.10 8.87
CA GLU A 186 -7.86 17.38 7.47
C GLU A 186 -7.17 16.19 6.78
N GLU A 187 -6.24 15.52 7.46
CA GLU A 187 -5.60 14.30 6.95
C GLU A 187 -6.61 13.17 6.80
N ILE A 188 -7.53 13.00 7.75
CA ILE A 188 -8.61 12.02 7.65
C ILE A 188 -9.52 12.36 6.47
N SER A 189 -10.00 13.61 6.38
CA SER A 189 -10.94 14.04 5.34
C SER A 189 -10.34 13.90 3.94
N SER A 190 -9.07 14.27 3.77
CA SER A 190 -8.35 14.13 2.49
C SER A 190 -8.12 12.67 2.12
N ALA A 191 -7.80 11.80 3.10
CA ALA A 191 -7.72 10.37 2.89
C ALA A 191 -9.09 9.79 2.49
N GLU A 192 -10.19 10.17 3.15
CA GLU A 192 -11.53 9.68 2.80
C GLU A 192 -11.99 10.13 1.41
N ALA A 193 -11.67 11.36 1.01
CA ALA A 193 -11.94 11.85 -0.34
C ALA A 193 -11.19 11.02 -1.40
N ALA A 194 -9.88 10.83 -1.22
CA ALA A 194 -9.04 10.04 -2.13
C ALA A 194 -9.46 8.55 -2.16
N TRP A 195 -9.89 7.99 -1.03
CA TRP A 195 -10.46 6.65 -0.96
C TRP A 195 -11.75 6.55 -1.78
N SER A 196 -12.63 7.55 -1.65
CA SER A 196 -13.90 7.59 -2.37
C SER A 196 -13.71 7.72 -3.88
N GLU A 197 -12.76 8.56 -4.31
CA GLU A 197 -12.36 8.70 -5.71
C GLU A 197 -11.82 7.37 -6.25
N TRP A 198 -10.95 6.69 -5.51
CA TRP A 198 -10.43 5.38 -5.90
C TRP A 198 -11.55 4.32 -6.04
N LEU A 199 -12.52 4.30 -5.12
CA LEU A 199 -13.69 3.43 -5.23
C LEU A 199 -14.58 3.80 -6.42
N ALA A 200 -14.69 5.09 -6.77
CA ALA A 200 -15.38 5.51 -7.99
C ALA A 200 -14.66 5.00 -9.25
N MET A 201 -13.32 4.93 -9.22
CA MET A 201 -12.53 4.19 -10.22
C MET A 201 -12.65 2.66 -10.10
N GLN A 202 -13.43 2.08 -9.20
CA GLN A 202 -13.86 0.68 -9.29
C GLN A 202 -15.27 0.58 -9.86
N ASP A 203 -16.13 1.56 -9.57
CA ASP A 203 -17.54 1.61 -10.01
C ASP A 203 -17.68 1.74 -11.55
N TRP A 204 -16.67 2.27 -12.26
CA TRP A 204 -16.63 2.30 -13.74
C TRP A 204 -16.77 0.90 -14.40
N MET A 205 -16.50 -0.18 -13.67
CA MET A 205 -16.63 -1.56 -14.17
C MET A 205 -18.06 -2.13 -14.09
N LEU A 206 -19.03 -1.41 -13.49
CA LEU A 206 -20.40 -1.89 -13.33
C LEU A 206 -21.37 -1.46 -14.43
N GLY A 207 -20.89 -0.72 -15.44
CA GLY A 207 -21.72 -0.20 -16.54
C GLY A 207 -22.74 0.86 -16.07
N PRO A 208 -23.51 1.47 -16.99
CA PRO A 208 -24.56 2.41 -16.62
C PRO A 208 -25.53 1.72 -15.64
N ARG A 209 -25.64 2.21 -14.40
CA ARG A 209 -26.72 1.79 -13.50
C ARG A 209 -28.01 1.97 -14.30
N ALA A 210 -28.76 0.87 -14.45
CA ALA A 210 -29.86 0.75 -15.40
C ALA A 210 -30.70 2.04 -15.50
N PRO A 211 -31.06 2.50 -16.72
CA PRO A 211 -31.84 3.72 -16.89
C PRO A 211 -33.11 3.65 -16.04
N GLU A 212 -33.46 4.81 -15.46
CA GLU A 212 -34.68 4.98 -14.66
C GLU A 212 -35.86 4.35 -15.38
N ALA A 213 -36.62 3.53 -14.66
CA ALA A 213 -37.92 3.10 -15.15
C ALA A 213 -38.78 4.35 -15.37
N GLU A 214 -38.90 4.78 -16.63
CA GLU A 214 -39.85 5.81 -17.02
C GLU A 214 -41.24 5.33 -16.63
N GLY A 215 -41.80 5.97 -15.62
CA GLY A 215 -43.24 6.00 -15.39
C GLY A 215 -43.91 6.66 -16.59
N GLY A 216 -44.42 5.85 -17.50
CA GLY A 216 -45.33 6.26 -18.56
C GLY A 216 -46.76 5.92 -18.19
N ASP A 217 -47.43 6.83 -17.48
CA ASP A 217 -48.88 6.88 -17.42
C ASP A 217 -49.45 7.03 -18.84
N ALA A 218 -50.25 6.07 -19.30
CA ALA A 218 -51.13 6.21 -20.44
C ALA A 218 -52.55 5.78 -20.04
N SER A 219 -53.30 6.75 -19.53
CA SER A 219 -54.76 6.69 -19.42
C SER A 219 -55.40 6.61 -20.82
N GLY A 220 -56.23 5.60 -21.06
CA GLY A 220 -57.13 5.58 -22.23
C GLY A 220 -57.95 4.30 -22.42
N GLY A 221 -59.26 4.36 -22.09
CA GLY A 221 -60.30 3.74 -22.93
C GLY A 221 -60.88 2.37 -22.56
N ALA A 222 -61.81 2.37 -21.60
CA ALA A 222 -63.10 1.64 -21.54
C ALA A 222 -63.32 0.32 -22.35
N SER A 223 -63.71 -0.76 -21.64
CA SER A 223 -65.09 -1.33 -21.65
C SER A 223 -65.15 -2.85 -21.40
N ASN A 224 -65.76 -3.20 -20.26
CA ASN A 224 -66.87 -4.16 -20.10
C ASN A 224 -66.68 -5.64 -20.51
N ARG A 225 -66.72 -6.58 -19.54
CA ARG A 225 -67.74 -7.65 -19.48
C ARG A 225 -67.67 -8.50 -18.20
N ARG A 226 -68.85 -9.00 -17.84
CA ARG A 226 -69.31 -9.66 -16.62
C ARG A 226 -68.86 -11.13 -16.45
N SER A 227 -68.96 -11.54 -15.18
CA SER A 227 -69.55 -12.77 -14.61
C SER A 227 -68.72 -14.06 -14.41
N ASN A 228 -68.79 -14.50 -13.14
CA ASN A 228 -68.96 -15.85 -12.58
C ASN A 228 -67.81 -16.86 -12.56
N GLY A 229 -67.61 -17.45 -11.37
CA GLY A 229 -67.27 -18.88 -11.24
C GLY A 229 -66.16 -19.26 -10.25
N THR A 230 -66.55 -19.54 -9.00
CA THR A 230 -66.21 -20.75 -8.21
C THR A 230 -64.77 -21.34 -8.14
N ALA A 231 -64.31 -21.46 -6.88
CA ALA A 231 -63.63 -22.61 -6.24
C ALA A 231 -62.11 -22.88 -6.44
N GLY A 232 -61.42 -23.08 -5.31
CA GLY A 232 -60.40 -24.14 -5.19
C GLY A 232 -59.00 -23.79 -4.66
N LEU A 233 -58.80 -23.98 -3.34
CA LEU A 233 -57.70 -24.71 -2.66
C LEU A 233 -56.19 -24.33 -2.82
N GLY A 234 -55.51 -24.22 -1.65
CA GLY A 234 -54.08 -24.55 -1.42
C GLY A 234 -53.19 -23.34 -1.05
N ARG A 235 -52.96 -23.00 0.24
CA ARG A 235 -52.05 -23.57 1.27
C ARG A 235 -50.53 -23.28 1.07
N MET A 236 -49.94 -22.64 2.10
CA MET A 236 -48.51 -22.49 2.49
C MET A 236 -47.62 -21.61 1.58
N GLY A 237 -46.89 -20.59 2.05
CA GLY A 237 -46.37 -20.27 3.37
C GLY A 237 -44.92 -20.74 3.50
N ASN A 238 -43.94 -19.88 3.21
CA ASN A 238 -42.62 -19.94 3.85
C ASN A 238 -41.91 -18.58 3.82
N GLY A 239 -41.92 -17.89 4.95
CA GLY A 239 -40.99 -16.81 5.25
C GLY A 239 -39.83 -17.37 6.07
N LYS A 240 -38.61 -16.92 5.77
CA LYS A 240 -37.49 -17.01 6.71
C LYS A 240 -36.87 -15.62 6.87
N ALA A 241 -37.14 -15.06 8.04
CA ALA A 241 -36.40 -13.97 8.64
C ALA A 241 -35.08 -14.51 9.22
N TYR A 242 -34.00 -13.75 9.11
CA TYR A 242 -32.87 -13.83 10.01
C TYR A 242 -32.67 -12.44 10.61
N GLY A 243 -33.12 -12.30 11.87
CA GLY A 243 -32.76 -11.19 12.73
C GLY A 243 -31.63 -11.58 13.67
N GLY A 244 -31.12 -10.59 14.40
CA GLY A 244 -30.39 -10.82 15.65
C GLY A 244 -29.15 -9.96 15.83
N GLY A 245 -29.35 -8.73 16.28
CA GLY A 245 -28.28 -7.91 16.85
C GLY A 245 -27.80 -8.47 18.20
N GLY A 246 -26.49 -8.44 18.41
CA GLY A 246 -25.84 -8.77 19.68
C GLY A 246 -25.17 -7.54 20.28
N ARG A 247 -25.73 -7.04 21.40
CA ARG A 247 -25.06 -6.09 22.31
C ARG A 247 -24.06 -6.88 23.18
N VAL A 248 -22.83 -6.39 23.27
CA VAL A 248 -21.80 -6.93 24.18
C VAL A 248 -21.72 -6.05 25.41
N ASN A 249 -21.94 -6.64 26.60
CA ASN A 249 -21.80 -5.98 27.89
C ASN A 249 -20.33 -6.01 28.35
N ILE A 250 -19.80 -4.84 28.68
CA ILE A 250 -18.49 -4.66 29.33
C ILE A 250 -18.69 -4.89 30.84
N LYS A 251 -18.03 -5.91 31.40
CA LYS A 251 -17.84 -6.04 32.85
C LYS A 251 -16.61 -5.23 33.26
N LYS A 252 -16.81 -4.29 34.18
CA LYS A 252 -15.73 -3.73 35.01
C LYS A 252 -15.39 -4.77 36.07
N GLU A 253 -14.12 -5.12 36.19
CA GLU A 253 -13.58 -5.70 37.41
C GLU A 253 -12.67 -4.66 38.08
N GLU A 254 -12.98 -4.44 39.35
CA GLU A 254 -12.25 -3.65 40.33
C GLU A 254 -11.74 -4.67 41.35
N ASN A 255 -10.42 -4.75 41.51
CA ASN A 255 -9.73 -4.89 42.80
C ASN A 255 -8.24 -4.59 42.61
#